data_AF-A0A932I0D5-F1
#
_entry.id   AF-A0A932I0D5-F1
#
_cell.length_a   1.000
_cell.length_b   1.000
_cell.length_c   1.000
_cell.angle_alpha   90.00
_cell.angle_beta   90.00
_cell.angle_gamma   90.00
#
_symmetry.space_group_name_H-M   'P 1'
#
loop_
_entity.id
_entity.type
_entity.pdbx_description
1 polymer ?
#
loop_
_entity_poly.entity_id
_entity_poly.type
_entity_poly.pdbx_seq_one_letter_code
_entity_poly.pdbx_strand_id
1 'polypeptide(L)'
;MPAGKPGGQEIQREETRLHAVLDGMVDGLITIDDKGVVQSFNKAAERMFGYAGEEILGKNVKFLMPGSYARHHDEYLQHYLRTGERRIIGIGREVEGLRKDGTIFPISLAVSEGFVEGKRIFIGNIRDLTLERGLREQLYQAEKFSSIGELVAGIAHEIGGPLSVISGNAEFLRESFEASDSRRKDVEGIVRECDAVAQLMRRLLDFSRPGRVELRPLDLNEGLRNVFSLVRKQFSKDKVEVKLDLQVGLPRILGDSNHLEQVFMNMVINARNAMPKGGTLTISSYVGSVDEAGRRVCVEFRDTGEGIPRENLERIFEPYFTTRRPGKGTGLGLAICRRIIADHRGFIRVYSQTGAGTTFTVYLRSAEEEAQ
;
A
#
# COMPACT_ATOMS: atom_id res chain seq x y z
N MET A 1 11.69 7.05 -73.80
CA MET A 1 11.23 6.57 -72.48
C MET A 1 12.10 7.24 -71.43
N PRO A 2 11.57 8.10 -70.53
CA PRO A 2 12.37 8.68 -69.47
C PRO A 2 12.41 7.73 -68.26
N ALA A 3 13.62 7.52 -67.73
CA ALA A 3 13.87 6.79 -66.50
C ALA A 3 13.40 7.62 -65.28
N GLY A 4 12.45 7.08 -64.52
CA GLY A 4 12.01 7.64 -63.24
C GLY A 4 13.10 7.50 -62.18
N LYS A 5 13.33 8.57 -61.42
CA LYS A 5 14.41 8.72 -60.42
C LYS A 5 14.26 7.72 -59.25
N PRO A 6 15.32 6.96 -58.87
CA PRO A 6 15.27 6.04 -57.72
C PRO A 6 15.26 6.72 -56.33
N GLY A 7 15.57 8.02 -56.22
CA GLY A 7 15.79 8.67 -54.93
C GLY A 7 14.55 8.87 -54.04
N GLY A 8 13.34 8.92 -54.60
CA GLY A 8 12.12 9.14 -53.80
C GLY A 8 11.72 7.94 -52.94
N GLN A 9 11.96 6.72 -53.42
CA GLN A 9 11.65 5.49 -52.68
C GLN A 9 12.65 5.25 -51.54
N GLU A 10 13.90 5.68 -51.70
CA GLU A 10 14.95 5.52 -50.70
C GLU A 10 14.75 6.46 -49.51
N ILE A 11 14.39 7.73 -49.76
CA ILE A 11 14.04 8.70 -48.71
C ILE A 11 12.83 8.22 -47.90
N GLN A 12 11.76 7.79 -48.57
CA GLN A 12 10.55 7.30 -47.89
C GLN A 12 10.85 6.06 -47.03
N ARG A 13 11.76 5.19 -47.48
CA ARG A 13 12.16 3.98 -46.77
C ARG A 13 12.99 4.29 -45.53
N GLU A 14 13.90 5.26 -45.63
CA GLU A 14 14.71 5.76 -44.50
C GLU A 14 13.82 6.42 -43.43
N GLU A 15 12.89 7.29 -43.83
CA GLU A 15 11.93 7.94 -42.92
C GLU A 15 11.04 6.92 -42.20
N THR A 16 10.48 5.96 -42.95
CA THR A 16 9.64 4.91 -42.37
C THR A 16 10.44 4.08 -41.35
N ARG A 17 11.72 3.80 -41.63
CA ARG A 17 12.60 3.07 -40.72
C ARG A 17 12.90 3.85 -39.45
N LEU A 18 13.19 5.16 -39.56
CA LEU A 18 13.44 6.02 -38.40
C LEU A 18 12.20 6.14 -37.51
N HIS A 19 11.01 6.30 -38.11
CA HIS A 19 9.76 6.30 -37.37
C HIS A 19 9.52 4.99 -36.63
N ALA A 20 9.75 3.84 -37.28
CA ALA A 20 9.60 2.53 -36.64
C ALA A 20 10.56 2.34 -35.45
N VAL A 21 11.80 2.84 -35.55
CA VAL A 21 12.77 2.79 -34.45
C VAL A 21 12.31 3.66 -33.27
N LEU A 22 11.85 4.88 -33.53
CA LEU A 22 11.36 5.81 -32.49
C LEU A 22 10.08 5.30 -31.80
N ASP A 23 9.21 4.62 -32.54
CA ASP A 23 7.96 4.04 -32.01
C ASP A 23 8.19 2.77 -31.19
N GLY A 24 9.25 2.03 -31.51
CA GLY A 24 9.69 0.85 -30.77
C GLY A 24 10.43 1.17 -29.46
N MET A 25 10.77 2.43 -29.21
CA MET A 25 11.41 2.84 -27.96
C MET A 25 10.46 2.70 -26.76
N VAL A 26 11.03 2.33 -25.61
CA VAL A 26 10.33 2.28 -24.32
C VAL A 26 10.33 3.66 -23.66
N ASP A 27 11.43 4.40 -23.83
CA ASP A 27 11.56 5.76 -23.30
C ASP A 27 10.76 6.75 -24.17
N GLY A 28 10.12 7.70 -23.49
CA GLY A 28 9.42 8.81 -24.13
C GLY A 28 10.43 9.78 -24.75
N LEU A 29 10.17 10.19 -25.99
CA LEU A 29 10.98 11.16 -26.70
C LEU A 29 10.11 12.33 -27.14
N ILE A 30 10.54 13.52 -26.74
CA ILE A 30 9.88 14.79 -27.04
C ILE A 30 10.91 15.73 -27.65
N THR A 31 10.59 16.34 -28.79
CA THR A 31 11.41 17.45 -29.31
C THR A 31 10.68 18.77 -29.18
N ILE A 32 11.39 19.81 -28.78
CA ILE A 32 10.87 21.18 -28.65
C ILE A 32 11.76 22.18 -29.39
N ASP A 33 11.18 23.30 -29.83
CA ASP A 33 11.93 24.43 -30.37
C ASP A 33 12.56 25.31 -29.28
N ASP A 34 13.17 26.42 -29.68
CA ASP A 34 13.77 27.43 -28.79
C ASP A 34 12.76 28.21 -27.93
N LYS A 35 11.46 28.07 -28.20
CA LYS A 35 10.35 28.64 -27.43
C LYS A 35 9.66 27.59 -26.54
N GLY A 36 10.16 26.36 -26.54
CA GLY A 36 9.60 25.25 -25.78
C GLY A 36 8.33 24.65 -26.39
N VAL A 37 8.06 24.93 -27.68
CA VAL A 37 6.93 24.38 -28.42
C VAL A 37 7.26 22.98 -28.91
N VAL A 38 6.39 22.01 -28.63
CA VAL A 38 6.56 20.61 -29.00
C VAL A 38 6.46 20.41 -30.51
N GLN A 39 7.51 19.86 -31.10
CA GLN A 39 7.63 19.53 -32.51
C GLN A 39 7.46 18.03 -32.79
N SER A 40 7.83 17.16 -31.85
CA SER A 40 7.59 15.72 -31.97
C SER A 40 7.31 15.09 -30.60
N PHE A 41 6.53 14.01 -30.62
CA PHE A 41 6.06 13.30 -29.44
C PHE A 41 5.86 11.82 -29.81
N ASN A 42 6.78 10.94 -29.41
CA ASN A 42 6.72 9.54 -29.85
C ASN A 42 5.62 8.74 -29.14
N LYS A 43 5.34 7.53 -29.64
CA LYS A 43 4.32 6.63 -29.08
C LYS A 43 4.54 6.27 -27.61
N ALA A 44 5.79 6.22 -27.15
CA ALA A 44 6.08 5.99 -25.74
C ALA A 44 5.69 7.18 -24.85
N ALA A 45 5.95 8.41 -25.31
CA ALA A 45 5.51 9.62 -24.62
C ALA A 45 3.98 9.72 -24.59
N GLU A 46 3.28 9.31 -25.67
CA GLU A 46 1.81 9.22 -25.68
C GLU A 46 1.29 8.30 -24.58
N ARG A 47 1.80 7.07 -24.52
CA ARG A 47 1.43 6.10 -23.46
C ARG A 47 1.77 6.61 -22.07
N MET A 48 2.91 7.28 -21.91
CA MET A 48 3.40 7.77 -20.63
C MET A 48 2.56 8.95 -20.13
N PHE A 49 2.28 9.96 -20.94
CA PHE A 49 1.55 11.14 -20.46
C PHE A 49 0.03 11.05 -20.66
N GLY A 50 -0.45 10.08 -21.44
CA GLY A 50 -1.88 9.88 -21.71
C GLY A 50 -2.46 10.85 -22.74
N TYR A 51 -1.60 11.55 -23.50
CA TYR A 51 -2.00 12.45 -24.59
C TYR A 51 -1.73 11.79 -25.93
N ALA A 52 -2.60 12.01 -26.91
CA ALA A 52 -2.25 11.73 -28.30
C ALA A 52 -1.26 12.79 -28.81
N GLY A 53 -0.33 12.43 -29.71
CA GLY A 53 0.66 13.36 -30.24
C GLY A 53 0.03 14.61 -30.84
N GLU A 54 -1.06 14.44 -31.61
CA GLU A 54 -1.84 15.53 -32.21
C GLU A 54 -2.37 16.55 -31.18
N GLU A 55 -2.62 16.13 -29.93
CA GLU A 55 -3.09 17.02 -28.87
C GLU A 55 -1.98 17.90 -28.29
N ILE A 56 -0.72 17.51 -28.44
CA ILE A 56 0.45 18.14 -27.82
C ILE A 56 1.31 18.89 -28.84
N LEU A 57 1.34 18.45 -30.09
CA LEU A 57 2.06 19.12 -31.16
C LEU A 57 1.64 20.60 -31.26
N GLY A 58 2.63 21.50 -31.31
CA GLY A 58 2.40 22.94 -31.36
C GLY A 58 2.06 23.59 -30.01
N LYS A 59 1.92 22.84 -28.92
CA LYS A 59 1.76 23.37 -27.57
C LYS A 59 3.11 23.48 -26.86
N ASN A 60 3.17 24.32 -25.82
CA ASN A 60 4.38 24.43 -25.00
C ASN A 60 4.52 23.21 -24.07
N VAL A 61 5.73 22.67 -23.92
CA VAL A 61 6.00 21.44 -23.14
C VAL A 61 5.62 21.52 -21.65
N LYS A 62 5.47 22.74 -21.11
CA LYS A 62 5.11 22.95 -19.69
C LYS A 62 3.79 22.32 -19.26
N PHE A 63 2.91 21.96 -20.20
CA PHE A 63 1.69 21.19 -19.91
C PHE A 63 1.97 19.81 -19.29
N LEU A 64 3.17 19.26 -19.51
CA LEU A 64 3.59 17.96 -19.00
C LEU A 64 4.29 18.04 -17.63
N MET A 65 4.25 19.21 -16.98
CA MET A 65 4.97 19.49 -15.73
C MET A 65 4.02 20.04 -14.66
N PRO A 66 4.20 19.69 -13.38
CA PRO A 66 3.37 20.22 -12.30
C PRO A 66 3.78 21.62 -11.81
N GLY A 67 2.79 22.39 -11.34
CA GLY A 67 2.96 23.52 -10.41
C GLY A 67 4.05 24.54 -10.74
N SER A 68 5.07 24.62 -9.89
CA SER A 68 6.19 25.56 -10.01
C SER A 68 7.14 25.25 -11.17
N TYR A 69 7.26 24.00 -11.61
CA TYR A 69 8.12 23.64 -12.74
C TYR A 69 7.58 24.22 -14.05
N ALA A 70 6.28 24.08 -14.29
CA ALA A 70 5.63 24.66 -15.46
C ALA A 70 5.75 26.19 -15.53
N ARG A 71 5.68 26.88 -14.38
CA ARG A 71 5.76 28.35 -14.31
C ARG A 71 7.13 28.92 -14.67
N HIS A 72 8.20 28.26 -14.26
CA HIS A 72 9.57 28.76 -14.46
C HIS A 72 10.28 28.12 -15.66
N HIS A 73 9.66 27.14 -16.34
CA HIS A 73 10.28 26.43 -17.45
C HIS A 73 10.75 27.37 -18.58
N ASP A 74 9.88 28.30 -18.99
CA ASP A 74 10.20 29.23 -20.08
C ASP A 74 11.38 30.15 -19.71
N GLU A 75 11.47 30.56 -18.44
CA GLU A 75 12.60 31.35 -17.92
C GLU A 75 13.90 30.53 -17.90
N TYR A 76 13.84 29.25 -17.52
CA TYR A 76 15.01 28.37 -17.55
C TYR A 76 15.53 28.16 -18.97
N LEU A 77 14.63 27.98 -19.95
CA LEU A 77 14.99 27.82 -21.35
C LEU A 77 15.63 29.09 -21.90
N GLN A 78 15.03 30.26 -21.65
CA GLN A 78 15.58 31.55 -22.07
C GLN A 78 16.93 31.86 -21.41
N HIS A 79 17.09 31.53 -20.13
CA HIS A 79 18.37 31.70 -19.44
C HIS A 79 19.45 30.86 -20.11
N TYR A 80 19.19 29.59 -20.41
CA TYR A 80 20.13 28.74 -21.14
C TYR A 80 20.49 29.32 -22.52
N LEU A 81 19.50 29.78 -23.28
CA LEU A 81 19.72 30.37 -24.60
C LEU A 81 20.60 31.63 -24.54
N ARG A 82 20.56 32.38 -23.44
CA ARG A 82 21.36 33.59 -23.23
C ARG A 82 22.76 33.31 -22.68
N THR A 83 22.88 32.39 -21.72
CA THR A 83 24.13 32.21 -20.94
C THR A 83 24.91 30.95 -21.31
N GLY A 84 24.29 29.98 -21.97
CA GLY A 84 24.84 28.65 -22.19
C GLY A 84 24.95 27.78 -20.93
N GLU A 85 24.49 28.27 -19.77
CA GLU A 85 24.58 27.55 -18.49
C GLU A 85 23.59 26.37 -18.44
N ARG A 86 24.14 25.16 -18.48
CA ARG A 86 23.37 23.91 -18.45
C ARG A 86 22.86 23.61 -17.03
N ARG A 87 21.54 23.64 -16.83
CA ARG A 87 20.90 23.15 -15.58
C ARG A 87 20.38 21.71 -15.68
N ILE A 88 19.87 21.32 -16.85
CA ILE A 88 19.33 19.97 -17.14
C ILE A 88 19.95 19.40 -18.44
N ILE A 89 20.40 20.28 -19.34
CA ILE A 89 20.97 19.88 -20.64
C ILE A 89 22.31 19.16 -20.42
N GLY A 90 22.37 17.89 -20.83
CA GLY A 90 23.54 17.01 -20.67
C GLY A 90 23.69 16.33 -19.30
N ILE A 91 22.81 16.59 -18.34
CA ILE A 91 22.82 15.94 -17.01
C ILE A 91 21.43 15.35 -16.77
N GLY A 92 21.29 14.03 -16.93
CA GLY A 92 20.05 13.34 -16.60
C GLY A 92 19.65 13.61 -15.15
N ARG A 93 18.38 13.97 -14.91
CA ARG A 93 17.87 14.29 -13.57
C ARG A 93 16.47 13.74 -13.36
N GLU A 94 16.20 13.32 -12.12
CA GLU A 94 14.85 12.98 -11.69
C GLU A 94 14.02 14.24 -11.43
N VAL A 95 12.88 14.35 -12.11
CA VAL A 95 11.88 15.42 -11.97
C VAL A 95 10.48 14.82 -11.95
N GLU A 96 9.47 15.65 -11.82
CA GLU A 96 8.07 15.22 -11.83
C GLU A 96 7.40 15.56 -13.16
N GLY A 97 6.69 14.60 -13.72
CA GLY A 97 5.82 14.76 -14.87
C GLY A 97 4.35 14.84 -14.45
N LEU A 98 3.51 15.40 -15.32
CA LEU A 98 2.06 15.51 -15.14
C LEU A 98 1.33 14.81 -16.29
N ARG A 99 0.55 13.77 -15.97
CA ARG A 99 -0.29 13.06 -16.94
C ARG A 99 -1.57 13.84 -17.25
N LYS A 100 -2.27 13.47 -18.33
CA LYS A 100 -3.55 14.06 -18.77
C LYS A 100 -4.67 13.97 -17.73
N ASP A 101 -4.68 12.92 -16.92
CA ASP A 101 -5.62 12.70 -15.83
C ASP A 101 -5.30 13.53 -14.57
N GLY A 102 -4.20 14.29 -14.58
CA GLY A 102 -3.73 15.08 -13.44
C GLY A 102 -2.79 14.32 -12.50
N THR A 103 -2.50 13.04 -12.76
CA THR A 103 -1.58 12.25 -11.94
C THR A 103 -0.15 12.78 -12.09
N ILE A 104 0.50 13.08 -10.96
CA ILE A 104 1.92 13.44 -10.89
C ILE A 104 2.73 12.15 -10.75
N PHE A 105 3.80 12.02 -11.53
CA PHE A 105 4.63 10.82 -11.53
C PHE A 105 6.13 11.15 -11.69
N PRO A 106 7.03 10.34 -11.11
CA PRO A 106 8.46 10.57 -11.20
C PRO A 106 9.00 10.18 -12.58
N ILE A 107 9.80 11.06 -13.17
CA ILE A 107 10.47 10.81 -14.45
C ILE A 107 11.97 11.09 -14.35
N SER A 108 12.78 10.28 -15.04
CA SER A 108 14.15 10.65 -15.38
C SER A 108 14.13 11.41 -16.70
N LEU A 109 14.62 12.65 -16.68
CA LEU A 109 14.68 13.52 -17.84
C LEU A 109 16.14 13.79 -18.22
N ALA A 110 16.50 13.49 -19.46
CA ALA A 110 17.76 13.89 -20.06
C ALA A 110 17.49 14.75 -21.29
N VAL A 111 18.02 15.98 -21.31
CA VAL A 111 17.84 16.90 -22.43
C VAL A 111 19.15 17.04 -23.21
N SER A 112 19.09 16.85 -24.53
CA SER A 112 20.18 17.17 -25.45
C SER A 112 19.77 18.30 -26.41
N GLU A 113 20.77 18.94 -27.00
CA GLU A 113 20.58 20.00 -27.99
C GLU A 113 20.99 19.48 -29.37
N GLY A 114 20.24 19.86 -30.41
CA GLY A 114 20.53 19.55 -31.79
C GLY A 114 20.17 20.69 -32.74
N PHE A 115 20.48 20.51 -34.02
CA PHE A 115 20.13 21.44 -35.09
C PHE A 115 19.50 20.69 -36.27
N VAL A 116 18.36 21.18 -36.73
CA VAL A 116 17.65 20.67 -37.92
C VAL A 116 17.40 21.85 -38.84
N GLU A 117 17.89 21.78 -40.08
CA GLU A 117 17.76 22.86 -41.07
C GLU A 117 18.24 24.24 -40.56
N GLY A 118 19.29 24.25 -39.74
CA GLY A 118 19.83 25.46 -39.12
C GLY A 118 19.03 26.01 -37.94
N LYS A 119 17.89 25.40 -37.59
CA LYS A 119 17.11 25.74 -36.39
C LYS A 119 17.53 24.87 -35.21
N ARG A 120 17.67 25.49 -34.04
CA ARG A 120 17.99 24.79 -32.80
C ARG A 120 16.77 24.01 -32.31
N ILE A 121 16.99 22.79 -31.87
CA ILE A 121 15.98 21.95 -31.23
C ILE A 121 16.53 21.37 -29.92
N PHE A 122 15.63 21.06 -28.99
CA PHE A 122 15.95 20.32 -27.79
C PHE A 122 15.24 18.97 -27.83
N ILE A 123 15.96 17.92 -27.44
CA ILE A 123 15.46 16.55 -27.42
C ILE A 123 15.43 16.09 -25.97
N GLY A 124 14.22 15.91 -25.43
CA GLY A 124 13.98 15.35 -24.10
C GLY A 124 13.76 13.85 -24.19
N ASN A 125 14.65 13.08 -23.57
CA ASN A 125 14.48 11.65 -23.31
C ASN A 125 13.90 11.48 -21.90
N ILE A 126 12.80 10.75 -21.79
CA ILE A 126 12.00 10.63 -20.58
C ILE A 126 11.80 9.16 -20.25
N ARG A 127 12.15 8.77 -19.04
CA ARG A 127 11.85 7.44 -18.50
C ARG A 127 10.93 7.56 -17.30
N ASP A 128 9.85 6.80 -17.30
CA ASP A 128 8.94 6.70 -16.16
C ASP A 128 9.59 5.86 -15.04
N LEU A 129 9.73 6.44 -13.85
CA LEU A 129 10.35 5.79 -12.69
C LEU A 129 9.31 5.25 -11.69
N THR A 130 8.02 5.27 -12.02
CA THR A 130 6.93 4.88 -11.10
C THR A 130 7.12 3.45 -10.61
N LEU A 131 7.35 2.51 -11.53
CA LEU A 131 7.53 1.10 -11.21
C LEU A 131 8.81 0.88 -10.40
N GLU A 132 9.94 1.45 -10.84
CA GLU A 132 11.24 1.29 -10.20
C GLU A 132 11.25 1.83 -8.77
N ARG A 133 10.69 3.04 -8.55
CA ARG A 133 10.54 3.60 -7.21
C ARG A 133 9.61 2.75 -6.34
N GLY A 134 8.51 2.24 -6.90
CA GLY A 134 7.59 1.35 -6.21
C GLY A 134 8.28 0.08 -5.72
N LEU A 135 9.05 -0.60 -6.59
CA LEU A 135 9.81 -1.79 -6.22
C LEU A 135 10.91 -1.47 -5.21
N ARG A 136 11.63 -0.36 -5.37
CA ARG A 136 12.71 0.03 -4.47
C ARG A 136 12.19 0.32 -3.06
N GLU A 137 11.06 1.01 -2.96
CA GLU A 137 10.40 1.23 -1.67
C GLU A 137 9.93 -0.09 -1.06
N GLN A 138 9.32 -0.99 -1.85
CA GLN A 138 8.93 -2.31 -1.38
C GLN A 138 10.11 -3.13 -0.85
N LEU A 139 11.24 -3.14 -1.58
CA LEU A 139 12.46 -3.82 -1.16
C LEU A 139 13.04 -3.22 0.11
N TYR A 140 13.09 -1.88 0.20
CA TYR A 140 13.59 -1.18 1.38
C TYR A 140 12.73 -1.48 2.62
N GLN A 141 11.41 -1.51 2.47
CA GLN A 141 10.49 -1.91 3.54
C GLN A 141 10.71 -3.38 3.91
N ALA A 142 10.80 -4.29 2.93
CA ALA A 142 11.03 -5.71 3.16
C ALA A 142 12.36 -5.98 3.90
N GLU A 143 13.44 -5.28 3.51
CA GLU A 143 14.76 -5.38 4.14
C GLU A 143 14.73 -4.87 5.59
N LYS A 144 14.12 -3.70 5.83
CA LYS A 144 13.86 -3.20 7.19
C LYS A 144 13.11 -4.23 8.04
N PHE A 145 12.09 -4.86 7.47
CA PHE A 145 11.32 -5.87 8.19
C PHE A 145 12.12 -7.15 8.45
N SER A 146 12.98 -7.57 7.53
CA SER A 146 13.84 -8.73 7.73
C SER A 146 14.86 -8.50 8.86
N SER A 147 15.48 -7.31 8.90
CA SER A 147 16.44 -6.96 9.95
C SER A 147 15.79 -6.78 11.32
N ILE A 148 14.61 -6.15 11.38
CA ILE A 148 13.77 -6.12 12.60
C ILE A 148 13.34 -7.55 12.97
N GLY A 149 13.05 -8.36 11.95
CA GLY A 149 12.81 -9.81 11.97
C GLY A 149 13.69 -10.57 12.94
N GLU A 150 14.96 -10.57 12.62
CA GLU A 150 16.00 -11.30 13.34
C GLU A 150 16.26 -10.72 14.74
N LEU A 151 16.30 -9.39 14.87
CA LEU A 151 16.50 -8.74 16.17
C LEU A 151 15.38 -9.06 17.14
N VAL A 152 14.12 -9.00 16.68
CA VAL A 152 12.96 -9.32 17.49
C VAL A 152 12.95 -10.80 17.88
N ALA A 153 13.38 -11.69 16.99
CA ALA A 153 13.50 -13.11 17.29
C ALA A 153 14.55 -13.39 18.38
N GLY A 154 15.70 -12.71 18.31
CA GLY A 154 16.72 -12.74 19.35
C GLY A 154 16.20 -12.24 20.70
N ILE A 155 15.59 -11.04 20.71
CA ILE A 155 15.00 -10.44 21.91
C ILE A 155 13.91 -11.34 22.50
N ALA A 156 13.07 -11.95 21.66
CA ALA A 156 12.02 -12.86 22.14
C ALA A 156 12.57 -14.11 22.80
N HIS A 157 13.65 -14.66 22.26
CA HIS A 157 14.34 -15.79 22.88
C HIS A 157 14.98 -15.39 24.22
N GLU A 158 15.66 -14.24 24.27
CA GLU A 158 16.35 -13.75 25.46
C GLU A 158 15.40 -13.30 26.59
N ILE A 159 14.24 -12.74 26.26
CA ILE A 159 13.21 -12.39 27.25
C ILE A 159 12.39 -13.62 27.67
N GLY A 160 12.08 -14.50 26.71
CA GLY A 160 11.23 -15.68 26.94
C GLY A 160 11.79 -16.63 27.99
N GLY A 161 13.12 -16.81 28.02
CA GLY A 161 13.80 -17.65 29.02
C GLY A 161 13.55 -17.19 30.46
N PRO A 162 14.00 -15.99 30.86
CA PRO A 162 13.75 -15.42 32.19
C PRO A 162 12.26 -15.35 32.53
N LEU A 163 11.40 -14.99 31.57
CA LEU A 163 9.96 -14.89 31.78
C LEU A 163 9.34 -16.25 32.12
N SER A 164 9.79 -17.33 31.47
CA SER A 164 9.32 -18.69 31.73
C SER A 164 9.72 -19.14 33.14
N VAL A 165 10.92 -18.79 33.60
CA VAL A 165 11.40 -19.08 34.96
C VAL A 165 10.58 -18.31 36.00
N ILE A 166 10.33 -17.01 35.78
CA ILE A 166 9.52 -16.19 36.68
C ILE A 166 8.09 -16.74 36.75
N SER A 167 7.48 -17.05 35.62
CA SER A 167 6.14 -17.60 35.55
C SER A 167 6.06 -18.95 36.26
N GLY A 168 7.01 -19.86 36.02
CA GLY A 168 7.04 -21.18 36.67
C GLY A 168 7.19 -21.07 38.20
N ASN A 169 8.09 -20.22 38.68
CA ASN A 169 8.25 -19.99 40.13
C ASN A 169 6.99 -19.37 40.75
N ALA A 170 6.35 -18.44 40.05
CA ALA A 170 5.08 -17.86 40.49
C ALA A 170 3.97 -18.93 40.54
N GLU A 171 3.89 -19.83 39.57
CA GLU A 171 2.92 -20.94 39.62
C GLU A 171 3.18 -21.89 40.79
N PHE A 172 4.43 -22.27 41.06
CA PHE A 172 4.76 -23.10 42.24
C PHE A 172 4.38 -22.41 43.56
N LEU A 173 4.63 -21.11 43.68
CA LEU A 173 4.23 -20.34 44.86
C LEU A 173 2.71 -20.27 44.99
N ARG A 174 1.99 -20.09 43.87
CA ARG A 174 0.52 -20.07 43.85
C ARG A 174 -0.06 -21.39 44.37
N GLU A 175 0.54 -22.51 44.00
CA GLU A 175 0.12 -23.85 44.46
C GLU A 175 0.46 -24.11 45.93
N SER A 176 1.50 -23.45 46.45
CA SER A 176 1.93 -23.57 47.85
C SER A 176 1.05 -22.78 48.83
N PHE A 177 0.19 -21.86 48.35
CA PHE A 177 -0.72 -21.07 49.18
C PHE A 177 -2.16 -21.59 49.12
N GLU A 178 -2.86 -21.61 50.26
CA GLU A 178 -4.29 -21.91 50.28
C GLU A 178 -5.12 -20.84 49.54
N ALA A 179 -6.32 -21.21 49.10
CA ALA A 179 -7.19 -20.33 48.31
C ALA A 179 -7.61 -19.03 49.03
N SER A 180 -7.65 -19.03 50.36
CA SER A 180 -7.97 -17.88 51.21
C SER A 180 -6.78 -16.97 51.52
N ASP A 181 -5.55 -17.39 51.17
CA ASP A 181 -4.34 -16.61 51.48
C ASP A 181 -4.27 -15.35 50.60
N SER A 182 -4.10 -14.18 51.23
CA SER A 182 -3.98 -12.90 50.53
C SER A 182 -2.82 -12.87 49.53
N ARG A 183 -1.71 -13.57 49.83
CA ARG A 183 -0.51 -13.62 48.96
C ARG A 183 -0.78 -14.34 47.65
N ARG A 184 -1.77 -15.24 47.61
CA ARG A 184 -2.17 -15.94 46.39
C ARG A 184 -2.65 -14.96 45.31
N LYS A 185 -3.34 -13.88 45.70
CA LYS A 185 -3.77 -12.83 44.78
C LYS A 185 -2.59 -12.04 44.20
N ASP A 186 -1.55 -11.79 44.99
CA ASP A 186 -0.35 -11.10 44.53
C ASP A 186 0.39 -11.95 43.49
N VAL A 187 0.51 -13.25 43.75
CA VAL A 187 1.14 -14.21 42.82
C VAL A 187 0.32 -14.37 41.53
N GLU A 188 -1.02 -14.39 41.61
CA GLU A 188 -1.88 -14.36 40.43
C GLU A 188 -1.68 -13.09 39.58
N GLY A 189 -1.38 -11.96 40.23
CA GLY A 189 -0.96 -10.73 39.56
C GLY A 189 0.32 -10.92 38.75
N ILE A 190 1.35 -11.51 39.36
CA ILE A 190 2.64 -11.78 38.70
C ILE A 190 2.46 -12.69 37.47
N VAL A 191 1.74 -13.81 37.62
CA VAL A 191 1.48 -14.74 36.50
C VAL A 191 0.77 -14.02 35.36
N ARG A 192 -0.25 -13.18 35.67
CA ARG A 192 -0.99 -12.41 34.67
C ARG A 192 -0.09 -11.44 33.90
N GLU A 193 0.83 -10.76 34.58
CA GLU A 193 1.77 -9.86 33.91
C GLU A 193 2.79 -10.64 33.06
N CYS A 194 3.26 -11.80 33.52
CA CYS A 194 4.10 -12.69 32.72
C CYS A 194 3.41 -13.12 31.42
N ASP A 195 2.13 -13.52 31.50
CA ASP A 195 1.32 -13.85 30.33
C ASP A 195 1.15 -12.67 29.38
N ALA A 196 0.96 -11.46 29.92
CA ALA A 196 0.82 -10.24 29.12
C ALA A 196 2.10 -9.93 28.34
N VAL A 197 3.28 -10.04 28.98
CA VAL A 197 4.58 -9.87 28.32
C VAL A 197 4.81 -10.95 27.27
N ALA A 198 4.47 -12.21 27.56
CA ALA A 198 4.61 -13.30 26.60
C ALA A 198 3.72 -13.10 25.37
N GLN A 199 2.49 -12.61 25.55
CA GLN A 199 1.61 -12.25 24.45
C GLN A 199 2.14 -11.07 23.63
N LEU A 200 2.73 -10.06 24.28
CA LEU A 200 3.35 -8.93 23.58
C LEU A 200 4.51 -9.42 22.70
N MET A 201 5.37 -10.27 23.24
CA MET A 201 6.50 -10.85 22.51
C MET A 201 6.06 -11.66 21.29
N ARG A 202 5.03 -12.50 21.44
CA ARG A 202 4.46 -13.27 20.31
C ARG A 202 3.94 -12.35 19.21
N ARG A 203 3.20 -11.29 19.54
CA ARG A 203 2.72 -10.33 18.54
C ARG A 203 3.85 -9.59 17.82
N LEU A 204 4.97 -9.36 18.51
CA LEU A 204 6.15 -8.72 17.94
C LEU A 204 6.88 -9.68 16.99
N LEU A 205 7.01 -10.95 17.36
CA LEU A 205 7.53 -12.03 16.52
C LEU A 205 6.69 -12.26 15.26
N ASP A 206 5.36 -12.37 15.41
CA ASP A 206 4.43 -12.56 14.28
C ASP A 206 4.52 -11.41 13.27
N PHE A 207 4.84 -10.20 13.75
CA PHE A 207 5.06 -9.04 12.90
C PHE A 207 6.38 -9.09 12.13
N SER A 208 7.44 -9.64 12.75
CA SER A 208 8.80 -9.57 12.23
C SER A 208 9.16 -10.77 11.33
N ARG A 209 8.53 -11.92 11.53
CA ARG A 209 8.65 -13.10 10.67
C ARG A 209 7.30 -13.41 10.00
N PRO A 210 7.01 -12.84 8.82
CA PRO A 210 5.89 -13.34 8.04
C PRO A 210 6.19 -14.82 7.70
N GLY A 211 5.34 -15.73 8.16
CA GLY A 211 5.33 -17.10 7.65
C GLY A 211 5.14 -17.07 6.14
N ARG A 212 5.68 -18.06 5.43
CA ARG A 212 5.45 -18.18 3.99
C ARG A 212 3.93 -18.33 3.77
N VAL A 213 3.30 -17.33 3.14
CA VAL A 213 1.85 -17.31 2.91
C VAL A 213 1.52 -18.44 1.95
N GLU A 214 0.75 -19.43 2.40
CA GLU A 214 0.25 -20.50 1.54
C GLU A 214 -1.18 -20.19 1.11
N LEU A 215 -1.32 -19.57 -0.07
CA LEU A 215 -2.63 -19.25 -0.62
C LEU A 215 -3.33 -20.54 -1.08
N ARG A 216 -4.46 -20.85 -0.46
CA ARG A 216 -5.33 -21.99 -0.81
C ARG A 216 -6.78 -21.50 -0.96
N PRO A 217 -7.60 -22.16 -1.80
CA PRO A 217 -9.02 -21.83 -1.90
C PRO A 217 -9.73 -22.09 -0.56
N LEU A 218 -10.36 -21.08 0.02
CA LEU A 218 -11.03 -21.17 1.32
C LEU A 218 -12.43 -20.53 1.32
N ASP A 219 -13.29 -21.04 2.21
CA ASP A 219 -14.57 -20.42 2.56
C ASP A 219 -14.35 -19.39 3.67
N LEU A 220 -14.52 -18.12 3.32
CA LEU A 220 -14.29 -17.01 4.24
C LEU A 220 -15.31 -16.98 5.39
N ASN A 221 -16.53 -17.46 5.17
CA ASN A 221 -17.55 -17.52 6.22
C ASN A 221 -17.20 -18.55 7.29
N GLU A 222 -16.44 -19.59 6.96
CA GLU A 222 -15.94 -20.57 7.92
C GLU A 222 -14.97 -19.91 8.92
N GLY A 223 -13.96 -19.20 8.42
CA GLY A 223 -13.00 -18.47 9.25
C GLY A 223 -13.67 -17.42 10.17
N LEU A 224 -14.66 -16.68 9.65
CA LEU A 224 -15.43 -15.73 10.46
C LEU A 224 -16.20 -16.42 11.60
N ARG A 225 -16.81 -17.58 11.34
CA ARG A 225 -17.51 -18.38 12.35
C ARG A 225 -16.55 -18.92 13.41
N ASN A 226 -15.37 -19.40 13.00
CA ASN A 226 -14.33 -19.89 13.91
C ASN A 226 -13.89 -18.80 14.89
N VAL A 227 -13.48 -17.64 14.37
CA VAL A 227 -13.07 -16.48 15.17
C VAL A 227 -14.17 -16.04 16.12
N PHE A 228 -15.41 -15.94 15.62
CA PHE A 228 -16.55 -15.55 16.44
C PHE A 228 -16.80 -16.52 17.61
N SER A 229 -16.69 -17.83 17.36
CA SER A 229 -16.90 -18.86 18.39
C SER A 229 -15.94 -18.70 19.58
N LEU A 230 -14.71 -18.26 19.34
CA LEU A 230 -13.67 -18.05 20.35
C LEU A 230 -13.96 -16.83 21.24
N VAL A 231 -14.50 -15.75 20.66
CA VAL A 231 -14.69 -14.49 21.38
C VAL A 231 -16.07 -14.33 22.01
N ARG A 232 -17.06 -15.14 21.61
CA ARG A 232 -18.47 -15.00 22.02
C ARG A 232 -18.65 -14.82 23.53
N LYS A 233 -17.99 -15.64 24.35
CA LYS A 233 -18.09 -15.59 25.82
C LYS A 233 -17.53 -14.31 26.42
N GLN A 234 -16.53 -13.69 25.79
CA GLN A 234 -15.89 -12.46 26.27
C GLN A 234 -16.77 -11.24 25.98
N PHE A 235 -17.38 -11.18 24.79
CA PHE A 235 -18.27 -10.08 24.40
C PHE A 235 -19.56 -10.02 25.22
N SER A 236 -20.10 -11.18 25.62
CA SER A 236 -21.27 -11.22 26.51
C SER A 236 -20.99 -10.63 27.90
N LYS A 237 -19.74 -10.68 28.39
CA LYS A 237 -19.37 -10.04 29.67
C LYS A 237 -19.33 -8.52 29.57
N ASP A 238 -18.90 -8.01 28.41
CA ASP A 238 -18.72 -6.58 28.17
C ASP A 238 -19.99 -5.87 27.64
N LYS A 239 -21.15 -6.54 27.68
CA LYS A 239 -22.44 -6.04 27.16
C LYS A 239 -22.39 -5.63 25.67
N VAL A 240 -21.57 -6.32 24.89
CA VAL A 240 -21.49 -6.13 23.43
C VAL A 240 -22.28 -7.22 22.74
N GLU A 241 -23.31 -6.83 21.99
CA GLU A 241 -24.06 -7.74 21.12
C GLU A 241 -23.28 -7.94 19.81
N VAL A 242 -23.18 -9.16 19.32
CA VAL A 242 -22.53 -9.45 18.04
C VAL A 242 -23.55 -10.06 17.09
N LYS A 243 -23.70 -9.45 15.91
CA LYS A 243 -24.60 -9.88 14.84
C LYS A 243 -23.78 -10.37 13.65
N LEU A 244 -24.12 -11.55 13.13
CA LEU A 244 -23.52 -12.11 11.93
C LEU A 244 -24.53 -12.04 10.79
N ASP A 245 -24.17 -11.38 9.70
CA ASP A 245 -24.95 -11.27 8.47
C ASP A 245 -24.11 -11.74 7.29
N LEU A 246 -23.95 -13.07 7.19
CA LEU A 246 -23.04 -13.70 6.25
C LEU A 246 -23.80 -14.18 5.02
N GLN A 247 -23.49 -13.65 3.84
CA GLN A 247 -24.10 -14.08 2.60
C GLN A 247 -23.83 -15.57 2.35
N VAL A 248 -24.91 -16.31 2.05
CA VAL A 248 -24.85 -17.74 1.68
C VAL A 248 -24.32 -17.88 0.25
N GLY A 249 -23.45 -18.86 0.02
CA GLY A 249 -22.88 -19.11 -1.31
C GLY A 249 -21.85 -18.06 -1.75
N LEU A 250 -21.11 -17.49 -0.80
CA LEU A 250 -20.00 -16.59 -1.08
C LEU A 250 -18.93 -17.32 -1.93
N PRO A 251 -18.38 -16.71 -3.00
CA PRO A 251 -17.29 -17.29 -3.76
C PRO A 251 -16.09 -17.58 -2.87
N ARG A 252 -15.37 -18.67 -3.14
CA ARG A 252 -14.11 -18.97 -2.44
C ARG A 252 -13.09 -17.90 -2.77
N ILE A 253 -12.20 -17.64 -1.82
CA ILE A 253 -11.05 -16.73 -2.00
C ILE A 253 -9.76 -17.51 -1.89
N LEU A 254 -8.68 -17.02 -2.50
CA LEU A 254 -7.34 -17.57 -2.31
C LEU A 254 -6.71 -16.89 -1.10
N GLY A 255 -6.37 -17.68 -0.08
CA GLY A 255 -5.81 -17.14 1.14
C GLY A 255 -5.19 -18.17 2.06
N ASP A 256 -4.51 -17.66 3.08
CA ASP A 256 -4.03 -18.41 4.23
C ASP A 256 -5.04 -18.24 5.36
N SER A 257 -5.58 -19.35 5.85
CA SER A 257 -6.62 -19.33 6.89
C SER A 257 -6.14 -18.69 8.18
N ASN A 258 -4.91 -18.98 8.61
CA ASN A 258 -4.38 -18.51 9.88
C ASN A 258 -4.17 -16.99 9.85
N HIS A 259 -3.61 -16.49 8.76
CA HIS A 259 -3.41 -15.05 8.59
C HIS A 259 -4.74 -14.30 8.50
N LEU A 260 -5.74 -14.81 7.78
CA LEU A 260 -7.05 -14.15 7.72
C LEU A 260 -7.81 -14.20 9.05
N GLU A 261 -7.75 -15.31 9.78
CA GLU A 261 -8.31 -15.40 11.13
C GLU A 261 -7.63 -14.39 12.09
N GLN A 262 -6.32 -14.15 11.94
CA GLN A 262 -5.60 -13.12 12.68
C GLN A 262 -6.12 -11.70 12.36
N VAL A 263 -6.41 -11.40 11.09
CA VAL A 263 -7.04 -10.13 10.68
C VAL A 263 -8.40 -9.98 11.35
N PHE A 264 -9.26 -10.99 11.22
CA PHE A 264 -10.62 -10.95 11.77
C PHE A 264 -10.59 -10.80 13.30
N MET A 265 -9.70 -11.53 13.98
CA MET A 265 -9.52 -11.43 15.42
C MET A 265 -9.10 -10.01 15.84
N ASN A 266 -8.18 -9.38 15.12
CA ASN A 266 -7.76 -8.00 15.37
C ASN A 266 -8.92 -7.00 15.18
N MET A 267 -9.71 -7.15 14.12
CA MET A 267 -10.88 -6.29 13.86
C MET A 267 -11.91 -6.41 15.00
N VAL A 268 -12.22 -7.64 15.40
CA VAL A 268 -13.15 -7.95 16.49
C VAL A 268 -12.65 -7.38 17.83
N ILE A 269 -11.37 -7.59 18.18
CA ILE A 269 -10.79 -7.04 19.41
C ILE A 269 -10.79 -5.51 19.38
N ASN A 270 -10.53 -4.88 18.24
CA ASN A 270 -10.56 -3.43 18.12
C ASN A 270 -11.97 -2.87 18.32
N ALA A 271 -12.98 -3.47 17.69
CA ALA A 271 -14.37 -3.11 17.88
C ALA A 271 -14.79 -3.21 19.36
N ARG A 272 -14.47 -4.33 20.03
CA ARG A 272 -14.78 -4.51 21.47
C ARG A 272 -14.22 -3.37 22.32
N ASN A 273 -12.94 -3.08 22.13
CA ASN A 273 -12.24 -2.08 22.92
C ASN A 273 -12.75 -0.66 22.65
N ALA A 274 -13.33 -0.41 21.48
CA ALA A 274 -13.99 0.85 21.13
C ALA A 274 -15.39 1.00 21.76
N MET A 275 -15.92 -0.07 22.40
CA MET A 275 -17.24 -0.11 23.04
C MET A 275 -17.17 -0.42 24.55
N PRO A 276 -16.47 0.40 25.37
CA PRO A 276 -16.29 0.12 26.80
C PRO A 276 -17.59 0.15 27.61
N LYS A 277 -18.66 0.76 27.08
CA LYS A 277 -20.00 0.84 27.69
C LYS A 277 -20.98 -0.20 27.14
N GLY A 278 -20.51 -1.13 26.31
CA GLY A 278 -21.36 -2.00 25.50
C GLY A 278 -21.72 -1.36 24.16
N GLY A 279 -22.39 -2.12 23.30
CA GLY A 279 -22.74 -1.70 21.95
C GLY A 279 -23.06 -2.90 21.05
N THR A 280 -23.03 -2.68 19.72
CA THR A 280 -23.26 -3.74 18.74
C THR A 280 -22.09 -3.81 17.77
N LEU A 281 -21.56 -5.02 17.57
CA LEU A 281 -20.66 -5.36 16.47
C LEU A 281 -21.44 -6.15 15.42
N THR A 282 -21.57 -5.62 14.21
CA THR A 282 -22.13 -6.34 13.06
C THR A 282 -20.99 -6.79 12.16
N ILE A 283 -20.95 -8.08 11.84
CA ILE A 283 -19.98 -8.67 10.92
C ILE A 283 -20.77 -9.18 9.71
N SER A 284 -20.51 -8.59 8.55
CA SER A 284 -21.19 -8.94 7.31
C SER A 284 -20.21 -9.47 6.27
N SER A 285 -20.64 -10.42 5.45
CA SER A 285 -19.90 -10.85 4.26
C SER A 285 -20.80 -10.82 3.04
N TYR A 286 -20.30 -10.29 1.94
CA TYR A 286 -21.07 -10.16 0.70
C TYR A 286 -20.16 -10.00 -0.53
N VAL A 287 -20.70 -10.19 -1.72
CA VAL A 287 -20.00 -9.83 -2.97
C VAL A 287 -20.31 -8.39 -3.30
N GLY A 288 -19.28 -7.53 -3.35
CA GLY A 288 -19.40 -6.12 -3.70
C GLY A 288 -18.67 -5.79 -5.00
N SER A 289 -19.18 -4.79 -5.74
CA SER A 289 -18.41 -4.15 -6.81
C SER A 289 -17.57 -3.03 -6.20
N VAL A 290 -16.28 -3.03 -6.52
CA VAL A 290 -15.37 -1.94 -6.18
C VAL A 290 -14.86 -1.36 -7.49
N ASP A 291 -15.43 -0.22 -7.88
CA ASP A 291 -15.03 0.54 -9.07
C ASP A 291 -15.07 -0.34 -10.35
N GLU A 292 -14.37 0.05 -11.42
CA GLU A 292 -14.33 -0.70 -12.70
C GLU A 292 -13.56 -2.05 -12.61
N ALA A 293 -12.97 -2.37 -11.45
CA ALA A 293 -11.96 -3.42 -11.27
C ALA A 293 -12.51 -4.81 -10.91
N GLY A 294 -13.82 -5.06 -11.06
CA GLY A 294 -14.44 -6.38 -10.92
C GLY A 294 -15.17 -6.65 -9.60
N ARG A 295 -15.65 -7.89 -9.43
CA ARG A 295 -16.45 -8.34 -8.27
C ARG A 295 -15.50 -8.82 -7.17
N ARG A 296 -15.63 -8.26 -5.97
CA ARG A 296 -14.80 -8.65 -4.83
C ARG A 296 -15.62 -9.28 -3.71
N VAL A 297 -14.98 -10.17 -2.97
CA VAL A 297 -15.51 -10.71 -1.73
C VAL A 297 -15.19 -9.72 -0.61
N CYS A 298 -16.24 -9.21 0.03
CA CYS A 298 -16.15 -8.17 1.04
C CYS A 298 -16.46 -8.73 2.42
N VAL A 299 -15.75 -8.24 3.43
CA VAL A 299 -16.04 -8.47 4.85
C VAL A 299 -16.12 -7.14 5.56
N GLU A 300 -17.27 -6.84 6.15
CA GLU A 300 -17.50 -5.60 6.90
C GLU A 300 -17.56 -5.89 8.40
N PHE A 301 -16.80 -5.13 9.18
CA PHE A 301 -16.84 -5.09 10.64
C PHE A 301 -17.33 -3.71 11.07
N ARG A 302 -18.59 -3.61 11.51
CA ARG A 302 -19.23 -2.36 11.94
C ARG A 302 -19.47 -2.37 13.44
N ASP A 303 -18.80 -1.49 14.17
CA ASP A 303 -19.04 -1.25 15.59
C ASP A 303 -19.82 0.05 15.82
N THR A 304 -20.49 0.13 16.97
CA THR A 304 -21.15 1.34 17.47
C THR A 304 -20.33 2.03 18.57
N GLY A 305 -19.01 1.96 18.47
CA GLY A 305 -18.08 2.47 19.47
C GLY A 305 -17.86 3.98 19.42
N GLU A 306 -16.79 4.42 20.08
CA GLU A 306 -16.43 5.84 20.19
C GLU A 306 -16.02 6.48 18.84
N GLY A 307 -15.74 5.67 17.81
CA GLY A 307 -15.27 6.13 16.52
C GLY A 307 -13.83 6.68 16.55
N ILE A 308 -13.32 7.08 15.39
CA ILE A 308 -11.96 7.56 15.17
C ILE A 308 -12.04 8.99 14.61
N PRO A 309 -11.35 9.96 15.23
CA PRO A 309 -11.26 11.32 14.69
C PRO A 309 -10.67 11.35 13.28
N ARG A 310 -11.19 12.23 12.41
CA ARG A 310 -10.79 12.33 10.99
C ARG A 310 -9.29 12.52 10.79
N GLU A 311 -8.65 13.31 11.65
CA GLU A 311 -7.21 13.56 11.67
C GLU A 311 -6.35 12.30 11.88
N ASN A 312 -6.92 11.25 12.49
CA ASN A 312 -6.20 10.02 12.79
C ASN A 312 -6.42 8.93 11.75
N LEU A 313 -7.43 9.06 10.87
CA LEU A 313 -7.83 8.01 9.91
C LEU A 313 -6.70 7.61 8.95
N GLU A 314 -5.84 8.56 8.55
CA GLU A 314 -4.70 8.26 7.68
C GLU A 314 -3.58 7.53 8.42
N ARG A 315 -3.50 7.74 9.74
CA ARG A 315 -2.41 7.28 10.60
C ARG A 315 -2.70 5.97 11.31
N ILE A 316 -3.95 5.50 11.36
CA ILE A 316 -4.32 4.27 12.10
C ILE A 316 -3.62 3.01 11.59
N PHE A 317 -3.09 3.03 10.38
CA PHE A 317 -2.31 1.94 9.79
C PHE A 317 -0.79 2.13 9.95
N GLU A 318 -0.33 3.25 10.52
CA GLU A 318 1.07 3.47 10.86
C GLU A 318 1.47 2.55 12.03
N PRO A 319 2.61 1.85 11.95
CA PRO A 319 3.10 1.05 13.06
C PRO A 319 3.28 1.89 14.32
N TYR A 320 2.90 1.33 15.48
CA TYR A 320 2.99 1.94 16.81
C TYR A 320 2.05 3.14 17.05
N PHE A 321 1.26 3.54 16.05
CA PHE A 321 0.26 4.57 16.25
C PHE A 321 -0.92 4.02 17.08
N THR A 322 -1.24 4.69 18.19
CA THR A 322 -2.36 4.33 19.06
C THR A 322 -2.88 5.57 19.77
N THR A 323 -4.20 5.71 19.83
CA THR A 323 -4.88 6.75 20.63
C THR A 323 -5.18 6.28 22.06
N ARG A 324 -4.81 5.05 22.40
CA ARG A 324 -5.07 4.45 23.72
C ARG A 324 -4.01 4.85 24.74
N ARG A 325 -4.38 4.74 26.03
CA ARG A 325 -3.45 4.91 27.15
C ARG A 325 -2.22 3.99 26.99
N PRO A 326 -1.02 4.45 27.38
CA PRO A 326 0.19 3.63 27.37
C PRO A 326 -0.05 2.25 28.02
N GLY A 327 0.35 1.18 27.33
CA GLY A 327 0.18 -0.21 27.77
C GLY A 327 -1.15 -0.88 27.38
N LYS A 328 -2.16 -0.17 26.85
CA LYS A 328 -3.46 -0.77 26.43
C LYS A 328 -3.64 -0.94 24.92
N GLY A 329 -2.62 -0.61 24.13
CA GLY A 329 -2.62 -0.80 22.68
C GLY A 329 -1.20 -0.75 22.14
N THR A 330 -0.80 -1.76 21.37
CA THR A 330 0.56 -1.84 20.80
C THR A 330 0.72 -0.97 19.55
N GLY A 331 -0.37 -0.50 18.96
CA GLY A 331 -0.37 0.24 17.69
C GLY A 331 0.08 -0.59 16.47
N LEU A 332 0.26 -1.92 16.63
CA LEU A 332 0.73 -2.80 15.55
C LEU A 332 -0.42 -3.54 14.83
N GLY A 333 -1.57 -3.70 15.49
CA GLY A 333 -2.63 -4.59 15.00
C GLY A 333 -3.19 -4.23 13.62
N LEU A 334 -3.49 -2.95 13.38
CA LEU A 334 -4.03 -2.51 12.07
C LEU A 334 -2.96 -2.50 10.97
N ALA A 335 -1.71 -2.19 11.32
CA ALA A 335 -0.58 -2.28 10.38
C ALA A 335 -0.38 -3.74 9.90
N ILE A 336 -0.44 -4.71 10.82
CA ILE A 336 -0.42 -6.15 10.51
C ILE A 336 -1.60 -6.51 9.59
N CYS A 337 -2.81 -6.05 9.93
CA CYS A 337 -3.99 -6.34 9.12
C CYS A 337 -3.83 -5.85 7.68
N ARG A 338 -3.37 -4.61 7.48
CA ARG A 338 -3.17 -4.04 6.15
C ARG A 338 -2.16 -4.83 5.33
N ARG A 339 -1.08 -5.30 5.97
CA ARG A 339 -0.06 -6.13 5.31
C ARG A 339 -0.60 -7.51 4.94
N ILE A 340 -1.21 -8.23 5.87
CA ILE A 340 -1.80 -9.55 5.59
C ILE A 340 -2.78 -9.45 4.43
N ILE A 341 -3.68 -8.47 4.46
CA ILE A 341 -4.66 -8.30 3.39
C ILE A 341 -3.99 -7.94 2.04
N ALA A 342 -2.91 -7.17 2.05
CA ALA A 342 -2.12 -6.90 0.85
C ALA A 342 -1.42 -8.17 0.31
N ASP A 343 -0.88 -9.03 1.18
CA ASP A 343 -0.30 -10.33 0.80
C ASP A 343 -1.35 -11.26 0.18
N HIS A 344 -2.64 -11.03 0.49
CA HIS A 344 -3.80 -11.67 -0.11
C HIS A 344 -4.39 -10.91 -1.31
N ARG A 345 -3.63 -9.97 -1.89
CA ARG A 345 -4.03 -9.13 -3.05
C ARG A 345 -5.32 -8.33 -2.82
N GLY A 346 -5.61 -8.06 -1.56
CA GLY A 346 -6.76 -7.30 -1.08
C GLY A 346 -6.39 -5.90 -0.60
N PHE A 347 -7.38 -5.18 -0.07
CA PHE A 347 -7.17 -3.91 0.63
C PHE A 347 -8.24 -3.72 1.72
N ILE A 348 -8.01 -2.74 2.60
CA ILE A 348 -8.91 -2.39 3.70
C ILE A 348 -9.36 -0.94 3.50
N ARG A 349 -10.67 -0.67 3.57
CA ARG A 349 -11.22 0.68 3.73
C ARG A 349 -11.75 0.86 5.14
N VAL A 350 -11.71 2.10 5.62
CA VAL A 350 -12.25 2.48 6.92
C VAL A 350 -13.19 3.67 6.75
N TYR A 351 -14.35 3.57 7.38
CA TYR A 351 -15.26 4.70 7.58
C TYR A 351 -15.49 4.83 9.09
N SER A 352 -15.32 6.03 9.64
CA SER A 352 -15.51 6.25 11.07
C SER A 352 -16.01 7.66 11.32
N GLN A 353 -16.88 7.78 12.32
CA GLN A 353 -17.33 9.06 12.82
C GLN A 353 -17.34 9.02 14.35
N THR A 354 -16.73 10.04 14.96
CA THR A 354 -16.65 10.16 16.41
C THR A 354 -18.05 10.12 17.04
N GLY A 355 -18.24 9.21 17.99
CA GLY A 355 -19.51 8.95 18.68
C GLY A 355 -20.53 8.09 17.93
N ALA A 356 -20.29 7.76 16.65
CA ALA A 356 -21.19 6.92 15.85
C ALA A 356 -20.61 5.51 15.55
N GLY A 357 -19.31 5.32 15.77
CA GLY A 357 -18.62 4.04 15.60
C GLY A 357 -17.72 3.98 14.37
N THR A 358 -17.19 2.78 14.11
CA THR A 358 -16.25 2.52 13.02
C THR A 358 -16.71 1.35 12.17
N THR A 359 -16.47 1.45 10.88
CA THR A 359 -16.68 0.39 9.89
C THR A 359 -15.35 0.12 9.18
N PHE A 360 -14.83 -1.10 9.34
CA PHE A 360 -13.72 -1.60 8.54
C PHE A 360 -14.24 -2.55 7.49
N THR A 361 -13.88 -2.33 6.23
CA THR A 361 -14.27 -3.19 5.11
C THR A 361 -13.02 -3.78 4.47
N VAL A 362 -12.89 -5.11 4.53
CA VAL A 362 -11.82 -5.88 3.90
C VAL A 362 -12.32 -6.36 2.53
N TYR A 363 -11.50 -6.17 1.50
CA TYR A 363 -11.81 -6.54 0.12
C TYR A 363 -10.80 -7.57 -0.37
N LEU A 364 -11.29 -8.73 -0.79
CA LEU A 364 -10.50 -9.87 -1.29
C LEU A 364 -10.98 -10.27 -2.69
N ARG A 365 -10.08 -10.84 -3.49
CA ARG A 365 -10.43 -11.37 -4.81
C ARG A 365 -11.03 -12.76 -4.68
N SER A 366 -11.96 -13.11 -5.58
CA SER A 366 -12.43 -14.49 -5.66
C SER A 366 -11.33 -15.37 -6.27
N ALA A 367 -11.30 -16.65 -5.89
CA ALA A 367 -10.42 -17.65 -6.47
C ALA A 367 -10.74 -17.92 -7.96
N GLU A 368 -11.96 -17.60 -8.38
CA GLU A 368 -12.46 -17.81 -9.74
C GLU A 368 -11.91 -16.76 -10.73
N GLU A 369 -11.56 -15.56 -10.27
CA GLU A 369 -10.96 -14.49 -11.10
C GLU A 369 -9.46 -14.70 -11.39
N GLU A 370 -8.76 -15.60 -10.68
CA GLU A 370 -7.34 -15.91 -10.96
C GLU A 370 -7.13 -17.07 -11.94
N ALA A 371 -8.20 -17.78 -12.32
CA ALA A 371 -8.14 -18.90 -13.26
C ALA A 371 -8.32 -18.49 -14.74
N GLN A 372 -8.46 -17.19 -15.01
CA GLN A 372 -8.53 -16.57 -16.34
C GLN A 372 -7.35 -15.63 -16.52
#